data_AF-A0A9D2Q621-F1
#
_entry.id   AF-A0A9D2Q621-F1
#
_cell.length_a   1.000
_cell.length_b   1.000
_cell.length_c   1.000
_cell.angle_alpha   90.00
_cell.angle_beta   90.00
_cell.angle_gamma   90.00
#
_symmetry.space_group_name_H-M   'P 1'
#
loop_
_entity.id
_entity.type
_entity.pdbx_description
1 polymer ?
#
loop_
_entity_poly.entity_id
_entity_poly.type
_entity_poly.pdbx_seq_one_letter_code
_entity_poly.pdbx_strand_id
1 'polypeptide(L)'
;MLNKKEAILSNEKNYTIFQFDNHIIRFRAPYSLEKYTKIKEWDHGYLVAMAKYAHKEDEEEEYIDLIPILKNLYFDPDEFLKPIKKVRIADD
;
A
#
# COMPACT_ATOMS: atom_id res chain seq x y z
N MET A 1 -1.65 11.30 -22.21
CA MET A 1 -2.06 10.34 -21.15
C MET A 1 -1.17 10.61 -19.95
N LEU A 2 -1.75 10.86 -18.79
CA LEU A 2 -1.00 11.32 -17.62
C LEU A 2 -0.11 10.16 -17.13
N ASN A 3 1.21 10.32 -17.21
CA ASN A 3 2.19 9.42 -16.60
C ASN A 3 1.95 9.37 -15.09
N LYS A 4 1.02 8.51 -14.63
CA LYS A 4 0.76 8.34 -13.20
C LYS A 4 1.88 7.51 -12.61
N LYS A 5 2.98 8.19 -12.25
CA LYS A 5 4.06 7.69 -11.39
C LYS A 5 3.60 7.56 -9.92
N GLU A 6 2.33 7.24 -9.71
CA GLU A 6 1.68 7.21 -8.40
C GLU A 6 0.99 5.89 -8.22
N ALA A 7 1.30 5.22 -7.12
CA ALA A 7 0.55 4.04 -6.69
C ALA A 7 -0.57 4.44 -5.71
N ILE A 8 -1.53 3.55 -5.56
CA ILE A 8 -2.68 3.72 -4.67
C ILE A 8 -2.63 2.63 -3.62
N LEU A 9 -2.74 3.02 -2.36
CA LEU A 9 -2.98 2.13 -1.23
C LEU A 9 -4.46 2.21 -0.84
N SER A 10 -5.09 1.05 -0.68
CA SER A 10 -6.43 0.93 -0.10
C SER A 10 -6.54 -0.40 0.65
N ASN A 11 -7.71 -0.65 1.22
CA ASN A 11 -8.04 -1.94 1.83
C ASN A 11 -9.43 -2.38 1.40
N GLU A 12 -9.61 -3.70 1.32
CA GLU A 12 -10.91 -4.32 1.10
C GLU A 12 -11.02 -5.53 2.02
N LYS A 13 -11.96 -5.46 2.97
CA LYS A 13 -12.13 -6.47 4.02
C LYS A 13 -10.78 -6.70 4.74
N ASN A 14 -10.32 -7.94 4.75
CA ASN A 14 -9.08 -8.42 5.35
C ASN A 14 -7.89 -8.43 4.37
N TYR A 15 -7.89 -7.50 3.41
CA TYR A 15 -6.78 -7.32 2.48
C TYR A 15 -6.36 -5.86 2.39
N THR A 16 -5.06 -5.65 2.33
CA THR A 16 -4.46 -4.43 1.79
C THR A 16 -4.30 -4.60 0.29
N ILE A 17 -4.59 -3.53 -0.44
CA ILE A 17 -4.51 -3.45 -1.89
C ILE A 17 -3.49 -2.37 -2.25
N PHE A 18 -2.47 -2.77 -2.99
CA PHE A 18 -1.50 -1.86 -3.59
C PHE A 18 -1.68 -1.91 -5.11
N GLN A 19 -2.09 -0.79 -5.70
CA GLN A 19 -2.37 -0.68 -7.12
C GLN A 19 -1.38 0.27 -7.79
N PHE A 20 -0.75 -0.20 -8.86
CA PHE A 20 0.11 0.62 -9.71
C PHE A 20 -0.01 0.20 -11.16
N ASP A 21 -0.24 1.17 -12.05
CA ASP A 21 -0.55 0.94 -13.46
C ASP A 21 -1.70 -0.07 -13.66
N ASN A 22 -1.44 -1.19 -14.31
CA ASN A 22 -2.39 -2.30 -14.53
C ASN A 22 -2.26 -3.42 -13.49
N HIS A 23 -1.45 -3.26 -12.45
CA HIS A 23 -1.24 -4.26 -11.40
C HIS A 23 -2.07 -3.94 -10.16
N ILE A 24 -2.75 -4.96 -9.64
CA ILE A 24 -3.46 -4.94 -8.36
C ILE A 24 -2.85 -6.03 -7.49
N ILE A 25 -2.05 -5.63 -6.51
CA ILE A 25 -1.40 -6.54 -5.56
C ILE A 25 -2.22 -6.57 -4.29
N ARG A 26 -2.62 -7.77 -3.86
CA ARG A 26 -3.43 -7.98 -2.66
C ARG A 26 -2.66 -8.83 -1.67
N PHE A 27 -2.60 -8.40 -0.42
CA PHE A 27 -1.98 -9.16 0.67
C PHE A 27 -2.85 -9.05 1.92
N ARG A 28 -2.75 -10.05 2.80
CA ARG A 28 -3.61 -10.12 3.99
C ARG A 28 -3.34 -8.94 4.91
N ALA A 29 -4.42 -8.35 5.39
CA ALA A 29 -4.42 -7.36 6.47
C ALA A 29 -5.16 -7.95 7.68
N PRO A 30 -4.94 -7.41 8.88
CA PRO A 30 -5.75 -7.75 10.04
C PRO A 30 -7.23 -7.50 9.76
N TYR A 31 -8.12 -8.39 10.22
CA TYR A 31 -9.57 -8.23 10.07
C TYR A 31 -10.09 -6.96 10.76
N SER A 32 -9.33 -6.44 11.72
CA SER A 32 -9.65 -5.24 12.49
C SER A 32 -9.25 -3.95 11.78
N LEU A 33 -8.52 -4.02 10.66
CA LEU A 33 -8.18 -2.84 9.86
C LEU A 33 -9.45 -2.29 9.20
N GLU A 34 -9.85 -1.07 9.57
CA GLU A 34 -11.00 -0.39 8.97
C GLU A 34 -10.59 0.32 7.70
N LYS A 35 -9.54 1.15 7.77
CA LYS A 35 -8.99 1.88 6.62
C LYS A 35 -7.59 2.43 6.86
N TYR A 36 -6.88 2.67 5.76
CA TYR A 36 -5.73 3.58 5.74
C TYR A 36 -6.21 5.01 5.57
N THR A 37 -5.58 5.96 6.25
CA THR A 37 -6.03 7.36 6.29
C THR A 37 -5.00 8.31 5.70
N LYS A 38 -3.71 7.95 5.74
CA LYS A 38 -2.63 8.82 5.24
C LYS A 38 -1.37 8.01 4.91
N ILE A 39 -0.64 8.42 3.87
CA ILE A 39 0.75 7.99 3.65
C ILE A 39 1.68 8.97 4.36
N LYS A 40 2.54 8.45 5.25
CA LYS A 40 3.59 9.23 5.91
C LYS A 40 4.90 9.19 5.13
N GLU A 41 5.27 8.01 4.65
CA GLU A 41 6.55 7.79 4.00
C GLU A 41 6.42 6.75 2.88
N TRP A 42 7.18 6.98 1.82
CA TRP A 42 7.39 6.04 0.72
C TRP A 42 8.87 6.02 0.38
N ASP A 43 9.52 4.89 0.62
CA ASP A 43 10.91 4.65 0.27
C ASP A 43 11.04 3.33 -0.50
N HIS A 44 10.92 3.43 -1.82
CA HIS A 44 11.20 2.36 -2.80
C HIS A 44 10.75 0.95 -2.37
N GLY A 45 9.48 0.81 -1.97
CA GLY A 45 8.90 -0.47 -1.54
C GLY A 45 8.61 -0.55 -0.04
N TYR A 46 9.23 0.30 0.76
CA TYR A 46 8.86 0.52 2.15
C TYR A 46 7.83 1.64 2.27
N LEU A 47 6.74 1.38 2.99
CA LEU A 47 5.63 2.31 3.16
C LEU A 47 5.30 2.45 4.64
N VAL A 48 5.17 3.70 5.09
CA VAL A 48 4.60 4.02 6.40
C VAL A 48 3.26 4.70 6.18
N ALA A 49 2.19 4.11 6.70
CA ALA A 49 0.83 4.62 6.57
C ALA A 49 0.16 4.77 7.93
N MET A 50 -0.73 5.76 8.07
CA MET A 50 -1.66 5.81 9.19
C MET A 50 -2.83 4.86 8.91
N ALA A 51 -3.15 4.04 9.90
CA ALA A 51 -4.19 3.02 9.84
C ALA A 51 -5.16 3.17 11.01
N LYS A 52 -6.46 3.07 10.71
CA LYS A 52 -7.54 3.04 11.69
C LYS A 52 -7.97 1.58 11.91
N TYR A 53 -7.95 1.14 13.17
CA TYR A 53 -8.41 -0.19 13.57
C TYR A 53 -9.68 -0.11 14.42
N ALA A 54 -10.56 -1.10 14.28
CA ALA A 54 -11.88 -1.10 14.92
C ALA A 54 -11.86 -1.12 16.46
N HIS A 55 -10.76 -1.56 17.06
CA HIS A 55 -10.62 -1.73 18.51
C HIS A 55 -9.73 -0.66 19.15
N LYS A 56 -9.36 0.38 18.39
CA LYS A 56 -8.49 1.48 18.85
C LYS A 56 -9.16 2.81 18.56
N GLU A 57 -9.13 3.74 19.50
CA GLU A 57 -9.68 5.09 19.29
C GLU A 57 -8.81 5.90 18.33
N ASP A 58 -7.49 5.86 18.54
CA ASP A 58 -6.52 6.57 17.73
C ASP A 58 -6.05 5.77 16.51
N GLU A 59 -5.52 6.48 15.52
CA GLU A 59 -4.81 5.90 14.37
C GLU A 59 -3.39 5.48 14.77
N GLU A 60 -2.87 4.45 14.11
CA GLU A 60 -1.52 3.94 14.34
C GLU A 60 -0.69 3.90 13.06
N GLU A 61 0.64 3.92 13.22
CA GLU A 61 1.56 3.70 12.10
C GLU A 61 1.64 2.22 11.74
N GLU A 62 1.30 1.92 10.49
CA GLU A 62 1.50 0.62 9.87
C GLU A 62 2.69 0.69 8.92
N TYR A 63 3.62 -0.25 9.09
CA TYR A 63 4.83 -0.38 8.28
C TYR A 63 4.66 -1.56 7.32
N ILE A 64 4.77 -1.29 6.02
CA ILE A 64 4.55 -2.27 4.96
C ILE A 64 5.82 -2.38 4.12
N ASP A 65 6.36 -3.60 4.02
CA ASP A 65 7.44 -3.93 3.09
C ASP A 65 6.88 -4.70 1.89
N LEU A 66 6.86 -4.05 0.73
CA LEU A 66 6.37 -4.63 -0.52
C LEU A 66 7.38 -5.60 -1.15
N ILE A 67 8.67 -5.52 -0.81
CA ILE A 67 9.72 -6.28 -1.50
C ILE A 67 9.50 -7.80 -1.38
N PRO A 68 9.25 -8.37 -0.18
CA PRO A 68 8.95 -9.80 -0.05
C PRO A 68 7.68 -10.21 -0.79
N ILE A 69 6.65 -9.35 -0.78
CA ILE A 69 5.36 -9.61 -1.45
C ILE A 69 5.57 -9.69 -2.96
N LEU A 70 6.30 -8.74 -3.54
CA LEU A 70 6.64 -8.70 -4.96
C LEU A 70 7.46 -9.92 -5.39
N LYS A 71 8.49 -10.29 -4.61
CA LYS A 71 9.31 -11.48 -4.88
C LYS A 71 8.47 -12.76 -4.86
N ASN A 72 7.56 -12.92 -3.92
CA ASN A 72 6.67 -14.08 -3.83
C ASN A 72 5.70 -14.17 -5.02
N LEU A 73 5.41 -13.03 -5.66
CA LEU A 73 4.60 -12.93 -6.86
C LEU A 73 5.44 -12.99 -8.15
N TYR A 74 6.74 -13.31 -8.04
CA TYR A 74 7.70 -13.42 -9.16
C TYR A 74 7.95 -12.11 -9.93
N PHE A 75 7.76 -10.96 -9.29
CA PHE A 75 8.21 -9.67 -9.83
C PHE A 75 9.69 -9.44 -9.55
N ASP A 76 10.35 -8.69 -10.42
CA ASP A 76 11.55 -7.93 -10.05
C ASP A 76 11.10 -6.68 -9.27
N PRO A 77 11.39 -6.59 -7.95
CA PRO A 77 10.92 -5.46 -7.15
C PRO A 77 11.51 -4.14 -7.59
N ASP A 78 12.79 -4.10 -7.95
CA ASP A 78 13.49 -2.86 -8.29
C ASP A 78 12.91 -2.31 -9.60
N GLU A 79 12.71 -3.15 -10.61
CA GLU A 79 12.08 -2.73 -11.87
C GLU A 79 10.64 -2.25 -11.67
N PHE A 80 9.85 -2.99 -10.88
CA PHE A 80 8.45 -2.66 -10.61
C PHE A 80 8.29 -1.35 -9.83
N LEU A 81 9.14 -1.11 -8.82
CA LEU A 81 9.02 0.01 -7.89
C LEU A 81 9.69 1.29 -8.41
N LYS A 82 10.75 1.19 -9.21
CA LYS A 82 11.49 2.33 -9.80
C LYS A 82 10.63 3.44 -10.42
N PRO A 83 9.57 3.15 -11.19
CA PRO A 83 8.73 4.20 -11.77
C PRO A 83 7.83 4.91 -10.73
N ILE A 84 7.57 4.32 -9.56
CA ILE A 84 6.67 4.84 -8.53
C ILE A 84 7.38 5.94 -7.74
N LYS A 85 6.84 7.17 -7.80
CA LYS A 85 7.41 8.34 -7.11
C LYS A 85 6.65 8.75 -5.86
N LYS A 86 5.39 8.35 -5.75
CA LYS A 86 4.59 8.54 -4.53
C LYS A 86 3.50 7.49 -4.44
N VAL A 87 2.97 7.36 -3.23
CA VAL A 87 1.79 6.55 -2.93
C VAL A 87 0.75 7.47 -2.31
N ARG A 88 -0.51 7.27 -2.64
CA ARG A 88 -1.64 7.97 -2.02
C ARG A 88 -2.68 6.96 -1.55
N ILE A 89 -3.55 7.38 -0.64
CA ILE A 89 -4.75 6.61 -0.30
C ILE A 89 -5.75 6.71 -1.47
N ALA A 90 -6.54 5.67 -1.71
CA ALA A 90 -7.67 5.74 -2.63
C ALA A 90 -8.64 6.84 -2.17
N ASP A 91 -9.13 7.63 -3.12
CA ASP A 91 -10.19 8.60 -2.80
C ASP A 91 -11.51 7.82 -2.69
N ASP A 92 -12.29 8.11 -1.66
CA ASP A 92 -13.65 7.57 -1.46
C ASP A 92 -14.64 8.07 -2.53
#